data_AF-A0A920W751-F1
#
_entry.id   AF-A0A920W751-F1
#
_cell.length_a   1.000
_cell.length_b   1.000
_cell.length_c   1.000
_cell.angle_alpha   90.00
_cell.angle_beta   90.00
_cell.angle_gamma   90.00
#
_symmetry.space_group_name_H-M   'P 1'
#
loop_
_entity.id
_entity.type
_entity.pdbx_description
1 polymer ?
#
loop_
_entity_poly.entity_id
_entity_poly.type
_entity_poly.pdbx_seq_one_letter_code
_entity_poly.pdbx_strand_id
1 'polypeptide(L)'
;MNSGISSFVAEVERLREEAAARRARGEITIPSAVLADGEELAAGMYLLRLADDGPESMGRWVEFVSGDSVAGRGLAVVISDDEMSEVSESGMLRNEARVEVLKEADYVRVWLNRDGVNYLVHMPPA
;
A
#
# COMPACT_ATOMS: atom_id res chain seq x y z
N MET A 1 -25.64 30.40 -10.19
CA MET A 1 -24.64 29.49 -9.60
C MET A 1 -23.82 28.91 -10.75
N ASN A 2 -22.50 28.96 -10.67
CA ASN A 2 -21.59 28.71 -11.80
C ASN A 2 -21.48 27.22 -12.13
N SER A 3 -22.01 26.81 -13.30
CA SER A 3 -21.96 25.43 -13.82
C SER A 3 -20.54 24.83 -13.88
N GLY A 4 -19.50 25.67 -14.03
CA GLY A 4 -18.10 25.22 -14.07
C GLY A 4 -17.57 24.71 -12.73
N ILE A 5 -18.03 25.26 -11.60
CA ILE A 5 -17.60 24.81 -10.26
C ILE A 5 -18.21 23.43 -9.96
N SER A 6 -19.47 23.22 -10.34
CA SER A 6 -20.16 21.94 -10.13
C SER A 6 -19.50 20.79 -10.90
N SER A 7 -19.05 21.03 -12.14
CA SER A 7 -18.37 20.02 -12.95
C SER A 7 -17.00 19.65 -12.38
N PHE A 8 -16.24 20.64 -11.88
CA PHE A 8 -14.93 20.39 -11.28
C PHE A 8 -15.06 19.60 -9.97
N VAL A 9 -16.05 19.93 -9.14
CA VAL A 9 -16.34 19.19 -7.90
C VAL A 9 -16.73 17.74 -8.19
N ALA A 10 -17.63 17.51 -9.15
CA ALA A 10 -18.04 16.15 -9.53
C ALA A 10 -16.86 15.31 -10.06
N GLU A 11 -15.94 15.91 -10.82
CA GLU A 11 -14.76 15.22 -11.31
C GLU A 11 -13.79 14.85 -10.17
N VAL A 12 -13.57 15.76 -9.22
CA VAL A 12 -12.72 15.50 -8.05
C VAL A 12 -13.30 14.39 -7.17
N GLU A 13 -14.61 14.37 -6.95
CA GLU A 13 -15.29 13.33 -6.18
C GLU A 13 -15.13 11.96 -6.84
N ARG A 14 -15.36 11.88 -8.15
CA ARG A 14 -15.15 10.65 -8.92
C ARG A 14 -13.73 10.10 -8.81
N LEU A 15 -12.72 10.96 -8.96
CA LEU A 15 -11.32 10.55 -8.83
C LEU A 15 -10.99 10.02 -7.42
N ARG A 16 -11.60 10.59 -6.38
CA ARG A 16 -11.42 10.11 -5.00
C ARG A 16 -12.08 8.76 -4.78
N GLU A 17 -13.30 8.57 -5.28
CA GLU A 17 -14.01 7.29 -5.20
C GLU A 17 -13.26 6.18 -5.95
N GLU A 18 -12.78 6.48 -7.16
CA GLU A 18 -11.95 5.55 -7.92
C GLU A 18 -10.66 5.20 -7.16
N ALA A 19 -9.99 6.18 -6.54
CA ALA A 19 -8.80 5.93 -5.73
C ALA A 19 -9.11 5.08 -4.48
N ALA A 20 -10.22 5.32 -3.79
CA ALA A 20 -10.66 4.51 -2.66
C ALA A 20 -10.97 3.07 -3.09
N ALA A 21 -11.65 2.89 -4.22
CA ALA A 21 -11.95 1.57 -4.78
C ALA A 21 -10.67 0.80 -5.17
N ARG A 22 -9.66 1.49 -5.71
CA ARG A 22 -8.33 0.90 -6.00
C ARG A 22 -7.65 0.43 -4.72
N ARG A 23 -7.60 1.27 -3.69
CA ARG A 23 -7.03 0.90 -2.38
C ARG A 23 -7.75 -0.29 -1.75
N ALA A 24 -9.08 -0.35 -1.85
CA ALA A 24 -9.88 -1.46 -1.35
C ALA A 24 -9.57 -2.79 -2.08
N ARG A 25 -9.10 -2.73 -3.33
CA ARG A 25 -8.63 -3.91 -4.08
C ARG A 25 -7.18 -4.28 -3.77
N GLY A 26 -6.44 -3.42 -3.05
CA GLY A 26 -5.01 -3.57 -2.81
C GLY A 26 -4.13 -2.93 -3.89
N GLU A 27 -4.69 -2.10 -4.77
CA GLU A 27 -3.91 -1.35 -5.77
C GLU A 27 -3.31 -0.09 -5.13
N ILE A 28 -1.99 0.07 -5.30
CA ILE A 28 -1.22 1.20 -4.77
C ILE A 28 -0.39 1.86 -5.87
N THR A 29 0.14 3.05 -5.56
CA THR A 29 1.13 3.74 -6.39
C THR A 29 2.37 4.02 -5.54
N ILE A 30 3.50 3.46 -5.96
CA ILE A 30 4.81 3.73 -5.36
C ILE A 30 5.39 4.96 -6.07
N PRO A 31 5.71 6.04 -5.34
CA PRO A 31 6.07 7.34 -5.94
C PRO A 31 7.50 7.41 -6.47
N SER A 32 8.39 6.51 -6.03
CA SER A 32 9.82 6.49 -6.36
C SER A 32 10.33 5.05 -6.47
N ALA A 33 11.53 4.86 -7.04
CA ALA A 33 12.19 3.56 -7.02
C ALA A 33 12.64 3.23 -5.59
N VAL A 34 12.46 1.98 -5.19
CA VAL A 34 12.72 1.48 -3.84
C VAL A 34 13.33 0.08 -3.88
N LEU A 35 13.92 -0.38 -2.78
CA LEU A 35 14.37 -1.76 -2.66
C LEU A 35 13.32 -2.61 -1.94
N ALA A 36 12.89 -3.69 -2.58
CA ALA A 36 12.03 -4.72 -2.00
C ALA A 36 12.85 -6.02 -1.92
N ASP A 37 13.11 -6.50 -0.70
CA ASP A 37 14.01 -7.64 -0.43
C ASP A 37 15.43 -7.50 -1.03
N GLY A 38 15.90 -6.25 -1.16
CA GLY A 38 17.20 -5.92 -1.75
C GLY A 38 17.20 -5.85 -3.29
N GLU A 39 16.08 -6.13 -3.94
CA GLU A 39 15.89 -5.95 -5.38
C GLU A 39 15.22 -4.61 -5.69
N GLU A 40 15.61 -3.97 -6.79
CA GLU A 40 15.02 -2.70 -7.22
C GLU A 40 13.58 -2.89 -7.72
N LEU A 41 12.65 -2.14 -7.14
CA LEU A 41 11.26 -2.02 -7.55
C LEU A 41 11.02 -0.59 -8.06
N ALA A 42 10.67 -0.47 -9.34
CA ALA A 42 10.48 0.82 -9.99
C ALA A 42 9.27 1.60 -9.43
N ALA A 43 9.29 2.93 -9.56
CA ALA A 43 8.10 3.75 -9.31
C ALA A 43 6.96 3.34 -10.25
N GLY A 44 5.72 3.27 -9.74
CA GLY A 44 4.60 2.83 -10.56
C GLY A 44 3.39 2.33 -9.78
N MET A 45 2.41 1.81 -10.52
CA MET A 45 1.23 1.18 -9.97
C MET A 45 1.44 -0.32 -9.78
N TYR A 46 1.00 -0.84 -8.63
CA TYR A 46 1.11 -2.25 -8.29
C TYR A 46 -0.15 -2.73 -7.58
N LEU A 47 -0.52 -3.99 -7.82
CA LEU A 47 -1.48 -4.72 -7.02
C LEU A 47 -0.72 -5.50 -5.94
N LEU A 48 -1.13 -5.36 -4.69
CA LEU A 48 -0.56 -6.11 -3.57
C LEU A 48 -1.26 -7.45 -3.43
N ARG A 49 -0.47 -8.52 -3.35
CA ARG A 49 -0.94 -9.87 -3.05
C ARG A 49 -0.15 -10.44 -1.87
N LEU A 50 -0.85 -11.12 -0.96
CA LEU A 50 -0.18 -11.94 0.05
C LEU A 50 0.27 -13.23 -0.62
N ALA A 51 1.54 -13.58 -0.47
CA ALA A 51 2.02 -14.87 -0.94
C ALA A 51 1.51 -15.99 -0.02
N ASP A 52 1.27 -17.15 -0.61
CA ASP A 52 0.87 -18.36 0.10
C ASP A 52 2.08 -19.02 0.81
N ASP A 53 3.30 -18.66 0.41
CA ASP A 53 4.56 -19.11 1.01
C ASP A 53 5.16 -18.07 1.96
N GLY A 54 5.99 -18.54 2.89
CA GLY A 54 6.75 -17.68 3.82
C GLY A 54 6.73 -18.16 5.27
N PRO A 55 7.61 -17.59 6.12
CA PRO A 55 7.69 -17.97 7.53
C PRO A 55 6.52 -17.37 8.33
N GLU A 56 5.45 -18.16 8.57
CA GLU A 56 4.24 -17.69 9.27
C GLU A 56 4.49 -17.01 10.63
N SER A 57 5.60 -17.33 11.29
CA SER A 57 5.95 -16.81 12.62
C SER A 57 6.80 -15.54 12.63
N MET A 58 7.40 -15.14 11.49
CA MET A 58 8.33 -14.00 11.42
C MET A 58 7.90 -12.90 10.45
N GLY A 59 6.95 -13.17 9.57
CA GLY A 59 6.46 -12.20 8.60
C GLY A 59 5.66 -12.87 7.49
N ARG A 60 5.08 -12.08 6.59
CA ARG A 60 4.43 -12.63 5.39
C ARG A 60 4.97 -11.94 4.16
N TRP A 61 5.23 -12.71 3.11
CA TRP A 61 5.62 -12.13 1.83
C TRP A 61 4.44 -11.37 1.22
N VAL A 62 4.70 -10.13 0.83
CA VAL A 62 3.82 -9.32 0.01
C VAL A 62 4.45 -9.21 -1.37
N GLU A 63 3.70 -9.61 -2.39
CA GLU A 63 4.09 -9.53 -3.79
C GLU A 63 3.54 -8.24 -4.40
N PHE A 64 4.41 -7.53 -5.11
CA PHE A 64 4.07 -6.35 -5.90
C PHE A 64 3.83 -6.78 -7.33
N VAL A 65 2.56 -6.87 -7.74
CA VAL A 65 2.16 -7.36 -9.06
C VAL A 65 1.96 -6.18 -10.01
N SER A 66 2.58 -6.23 -11.18
CA SER A 66 2.41 -5.27 -12.28
C SER A 66 1.91 -6.00 -13.52
N GLY A 67 0.69 -5.67 -13.97
CA GLY A 67 -0.02 -6.46 -14.97
C GLY A 67 -0.25 -7.88 -14.47
N ASP A 68 0.32 -8.87 -15.16
CA ASP A 68 0.21 -10.30 -14.84
C ASP A 68 1.48 -10.88 -14.20
N SER A 69 2.49 -10.05 -13.91
CA SER A 69 3.80 -10.47 -13.41
C SER A 69 4.09 -9.92 -12.02
N VAL A 70 4.75 -10.72 -11.18
CA VAL A 70 5.32 -10.26 -9.91
C VAL A 70 6.58 -9.44 -10.22
N ALA A 71 6.55 -8.14 -9.92
CA ALA A 71 7.65 -7.20 -10.14
C ALA A 71 8.64 -7.16 -8.98
N GLY A 72 8.24 -7.60 -7.78
CA GLY A 72 9.10 -7.69 -6.61
C GLY A 72 8.37 -8.28 -5.41
N ARG A 73 9.12 -8.58 -4.35
CA ARG A 73 8.59 -9.12 -3.08
C ARG A 73 9.16 -8.33 -1.92
N GLY A 74 8.33 -8.08 -0.91
CA GLY A 74 8.75 -7.47 0.34
C GLY A 74 8.31 -8.33 1.52
N LEU A 75 9.20 -8.54 2.48
CA LEU A 75 8.84 -9.22 3.71
C LEU A 75 8.05 -8.24 4.58
N ALA A 76 6.78 -8.54 4.83
CA ALA A 76 5.95 -7.72 5.69
C ALA A 76 6.06 -8.13 7.14
N VAL A 77 6.12 -7.13 8.01
CA VAL A 77 5.85 -7.27 9.44
C VAL A 77 4.33 -7.44 9.60
N VAL A 78 3.93 -8.48 10.32
CA VAL A 78 2.52 -8.81 10.56
C VAL A 78 2.13 -8.30 11.93
N ILE A 79 1.08 -7.47 11.99
CA ILE A 79 0.60 -6.82 13.22
C ILE A 79 -0.91 -7.02 13.32
N SER A 80 -1.38 -7.46 14.48
CA SER A 80 -2.83 -7.58 14.74
C SER A 80 -3.47 -6.19 14.86
N ASP A 81 -4.77 -6.07 14.60
CA ASP A 81 -5.49 -4.80 14.79
C ASP A 81 -5.41 -4.29 16.25
N ASP A 82 -5.37 -5.19 17.25
CA ASP A 82 -5.30 -4.82 18.67
C ASP A 82 -3.98 -4.10 19.00
N GLU A 83 -2.86 -4.55 18.39
CA GLU A 83 -1.53 -3.97 18.55
C GLU A 83 -1.30 -2.74 17.67
N MET A 84 -2.15 -2.52 16.66
CA MET A 84 -2.00 -1.41 15.70
C MET A 84 -2.09 -0.02 16.36
N SER A 85 -2.76 0.07 17.51
CA SER A 85 -2.83 1.31 18.29
C SER A 85 -1.46 1.84 18.75
N GLU A 86 -0.46 0.96 18.90
CA GLU A 86 0.92 1.34 19.24
C GLU A 86 1.72 1.83 18.01
N VAL A 87 1.26 1.49 16.80
CA VAL A 87 1.98 1.74 15.54
C VAL A 87 1.41 2.95 14.78
N SER A 88 0.10 3.21 14.90
CA SER A 88 -0.60 4.32 14.25
C SER A 88 -1.83 4.77 15.02
N GLU A 89 -1.88 6.05 15.40
CA GLU A 89 -3.04 6.66 16.10
C GLU A 89 -4.32 6.67 15.26
N SER A 90 -4.19 6.75 13.92
CA SER A 90 -5.34 6.80 13.01
C SER A 90 -5.82 5.43 12.54
N GLY A 91 -5.01 4.38 12.73
CA GLY A 91 -5.26 3.06 12.15
C GLY A 91 -5.38 3.07 10.62
N MET A 92 -5.85 1.96 10.05
CA MET A 92 -6.19 1.79 8.64
C MET A 92 -7.57 1.15 8.53
N LEU A 93 -8.34 1.48 7.48
CA LEU A 93 -9.59 0.77 7.24
C LEU A 93 -9.30 -0.70 6.89
N ARG A 94 -10.21 -1.58 7.30
CA ARG A 94 -10.11 -3.01 6.95
C ARG A 94 -10.13 -3.17 5.43
N ASN A 95 -9.30 -4.09 4.92
CA ASN A 95 -9.24 -4.42 3.50
C ASN A 95 -8.79 -3.26 2.60
N GLU A 96 -7.90 -2.40 3.09
CA GLU A 96 -7.35 -1.28 2.33
C GLU A 96 -5.83 -1.42 2.16
N ALA A 97 -5.27 -0.79 1.11
CA ALA A 97 -3.85 -0.59 0.93
C ALA A 97 -3.46 0.89 0.89
N ARG A 98 -2.30 1.23 1.46
CA ARG A 98 -1.80 2.60 1.58
C ARG A 98 -0.29 2.64 1.43
N VAL A 99 0.18 3.75 0.87
CA VAL A 99 1.60 4.07 0.75
C VAL A 99 1.85 5.32 1.56
N GLU A 100 2.89 5.26 2.39
CA GLU A 100 3.33 6.37 3.21
C GLU A 100 4.80 6.64 2.91
N VAL A 101 5.10 7.87 2.49
CA VAL A 101 6.48 8.34 2.37
C VAL A 101 6.88 8.91 3.72
N LEU A 102 7.91 8.32 4.32
CA LEU A 102 8.46 8.74 5.59
C LEU A 102 9.49 9.84 5.35
N LYS A 103 9.42 10.90 6.17
CA LYS A 103 10.16 12.15 5.94
C LYS A 103 11.68 12.03 6.05
N GLU A 104 12.18 10.97 6.67
CA GLU A 104 13.61 10.74 6.81
C GLU A 104 14.05 9.74 5.74
N ALA A 105 14.91 10.20 4.83
CA ALA A 105 15.52 9.41 3.75
C ALA A 105 14.56 8.79 2.71
N ASP A 106 13.39 9.39 2.49
CA ASP A 106 12.43 9.01 1.45
C ASP A 106 12.01 7.52 1.48
N TYR A 107 12.02 6.93 2.68
CA TYR A 107 11.57 5.57 2.89
C TYR A 107 10.09 5.45 2.54
N VAL A 108 9.75 4.40 1.81
CA VAL A 108 8.37 4.07 1.49
C VAL A 108 7.90 2.95 2.40
N ARG A 109 6.84 3.21 3.16
CA ARG A 109 6.12 2.18 3.90
C ARG A 109 4.85 1.82 3.14
N VAL A 110 4.74 0.57 2.75
CA VAL A 110 3.52 0.01 2.18
C VAL A 110 2.77 -0.72 3.28
N TRP A 111 1.50 -0.36 3.45
CA TRP A 111 0.61 -0.96 4.42
C TRP A 111 -0.56 -1.59 3.69
N LEU A 112 -0.77 -2.89 3.91
CA LEU A 112 -1.95 -3.62 3.49
C LEU A 112 -2.68 -4.13 4.75
N ASN A 113 -3.96 -3.80 4.92
CA ASN A 113 -4.82 -4.47 5.87
C ASN A 113 -5.65 -5.53 5.12
N ARG A 114 -5.62 -6.78 5.57
CA ARG A 114 -6.49 -7.85 5.04
C ARG A 114 -7.17 -8.53 6.22
N ASP A 115 -8.49 -8.46 6.24
CA ASP A 115 -9.34 -9.08 7.26
C ASP A 115 -8.99 -8.66 8.71
N GLY A 116 -8.42 -7.47 8.91
CA GLY A 116 -7.96 -6.99 10.23
C GLY A 116 -6.57 -7.44 10.65
N VAL A 117 -5.81 -8.00 9.71
CA VAL A 117 -4.38 -8.25 9.89
C VAL A 117 -3.62 -7.23 9.06
N ASN A 118 -2.64 -6.57 9.68
CA ASN A 118 -1.87 -5.51 9.07
C ASN A 118 -0.52 -6.04 8.61
N TYR A 119 -0.18 -5.77 7.36
CA TYR A 119 1.06 -6.17 6.71
C TYR A 119 1.82 -4.91 6.31
N LEU A 120 2.93 -4.64 6.99
CA LEU A 120 3.75 -3.46 6.78
C LEU A 120 5.07 -3.85 6.13
N VAL A 121 5.31 -3.34 4.93
CA VAL A 121 6.57 -3.49 4.20
C VAL A 121 7.33 -2.17 4.25
N HIS A 122 8.55 -2.21 4.75
CA HIS A 122 9.46 -1.07 4.76
C HIS A 122 10.44 -1.19 3.60
N MET A 123 10.45 -0.19 2.72
CA MET A 123 11.30 -0.19 1.54
C MET A 123 12.17 1.07 1.55
N PRO A 124 13.51 0.92 1.64
CA PRO A 124 14.42 2.04 1.45
C PRO A 124 14.40 2.50 -0.02
N PRO A 125 14.86 3.73 -0.30
CA PRO A 125 15.14 4.14 -1.68
C PRO A 125 16.19 3.22 -2.33
N ALA A 126 16.08 3.03 -3.65
CA ALA A 126 17.04 2.28 -4.47
C ALA A 126 18.35 3.04 -4.73
#